data_AF-W0RRI4-F1
#
_entry.id   AF-W0RRI4-F1
#
_cell.length_a   1.000
_cell.length_b   1.000
_cell.length_c   1.000
_cell.angle_alpha   90.00
_cell.angle_beta   90.00
_cell.angle_gamma   90.00
#
_symmetry.space_group_name_H-M   'P 1'
#
loop_
_entity.id
_entity.type
_entity.pdbx_description
1 polymer ?
#
loop_
_entity_poly.entity_id
_entity_poly.type
_entity_poly.pdbx_seq_one_letter_code
_entity_poly.pdbx_strand_id
1 'polypeptide(L)'
;MPPRNERIAAMVRGELAKNPNVGNDALLEKARAIDPKVRRLSPRQFHATYRLPALRAGAPKKAESKPAESRRPESGAPDGTADAGAAAPRPSAAPASAAPASAAPASASKALARPHAPEREAVRAILQTVAREALGTEDRASFVRLLDSLDERAATILSIFGRT
;
A
#
# COMPACT_ATOMS: atom_id res chain seq x y z
N MET A 1 13.45 -15.46 -8.21
CA MET A 1 12.48 -14.33 -8.35
C MET A 1 11.20 -14.89 -8.92
N PRO A 2 10.02 -14.62 -8.34
CA PRO A 2 8.76 -15.06 -8.93
C PRO A 2 8.59 -14.46 -10.34
N PRO A 3 8.02 -15.20 -11.31
CA PRO A 3 7.81 -14.71 -12.66
C PRO A 3 6.94 -13.45 -12.62
N ARG A 4 7.46 -12.35 -13.18
CA ARG A 4 6.81 -11.04 -13.14
C ARG A 4 5.70 -11.00 -14.17
N ASN A 5 4.45 -10.87 -13.74
CA ASN A 5 3.34 -10.73 -14.67
C ASN A 5 3.33 -9.30 -15.25
N GLU A 6 3.63 -9.18 -16.53
CA GLU A 6 3.78 -7.88 -17.19
C GLU A 6 2.48 -7.07 -17.23
N ARG A 7 1.32 -7.74 -17.33
CA ARG A 7 0.01 -7.08 -17.34
C ARG A 7 -0.24 -6.31 -16.04
N ILE A 8 0.12 -6.90 -14.90
CA ILE A 8 -0.02 -6.26 -13.59
C ILE A 8 0.96 -5.09 -13.48
N ALA A 9 2.20 -5.27 -13.93
CA ALA A 9 3.20 -4.21 -13.91
C ALA A 9 2.81 -3.01 -14.79
N ALA A 10 2.14 -3.24 -15.92
CA ALA A 10 1.60 -2.18 -16.77
C ALA A 10 0.42 -1.46 -16.09
N MET A 11 -0.53 -2.21 -15.51
CA MET A 11 -1.66 -1.66 -14.77
C MET A 11 -1.21 -0.78 -13.59
N VAL A 12 -0.29 -1.29 -12.75
CA VAL A 12 0.22 -0.57 -11.58
C VAL A 12 0.95 0.72 -12.00
N ARG A 13 1.72 0.68 -13.10
CA ARG A 13 2.35 1.89 -13.66
C ARG A 13 1.32 2.92 -14.10
N GLY A 14 0.28 2.50 -14.81
CA GLY A 14 -0.79 3.39 -15.27
C GLY A 14 -1.57 4.03 -14.11
N GLU A 15 -1.89 3.26 -13.08
CA GLU A 15 -2.56 3.76 -11.88
C GLU A 15 -1.70 4.74 -11.09
N LEU A 16 -0.40 4.45 -10.91
CA LEU A 16 0.52 5.35 -10.22
C LEU A 16 0.83 6.62 -11.01
N ALA A 17 0.82 6.55 -12.35
CA ALA A 17 0.98 7.74 -13.19
C ALA A 17 -0.22 8.68 -13.10
N LYS A 18 -1.44 8.13 -13.00
CA LYS A 18 -2.67 8.91 -12.77
C LYS A 18 -2.74 9.43 -11.34
N ASN A 19 -2.46 8.57 -10.37
CA ASN A 19 -2.62 8.81 -8.94
C ASN A 19 -1.39 8.29 -8.17
N PRO A 20 -0.35 9.11 -7.95
CA PRO A 20 0.88 8.65 -7.28
C PRO A 20 0.66 8.23 -5.82
N ASN A 21 -0.38 8.77 -5.18
CA ASN A 21 -0.74 8.50 -3.79
C ASN A 21 -1.68 7.31 -3.60
N VAL A 22 -1.97 6.52 -4.66
CA VAL A 22 -2.87 5.37 -4.52
C VAL A 22 -2.31 4.35 -3.52
N GLY A 23 -3.19 3.86 -2.65
CA GLY A 23 -2.85 2.90 -1.60
C GLY A 23 -2.42 1.54 -2.18
N ASN A 24 -1.55 0.84 -1.44
CA ASN A 24 -1.07 -0.48 -1.84
C ASN A 24 -2.22 -1.50 -1.91
N ASP A 25 -3.18 -1.42 -0.99
CA ASP A 25 -4.30 -2.36 -0.90
C ASP A 25 -5.24 -2.24 -2.11
N ALA A 26 -5.53 -1.01 -2.55
CA ALA A 26 -6.34 -0.76 -3.75
C ALA A 26 -5.68 -1.31 -5.02
N LEU A 27 -4.35 -1.17 -5.16
CA LEU A 27 -3.61 -1.75 -6.28
C LEU A 27 -3.58 -3.28 -6.22
N LEU A 28 -3.48 -3.85 -5.02
CA LEU A 28 -3.52 -5.30 -4.82
C LEU A 28 -4.89 -5.87 -5.20
N GLU A 29 -5.98 -5.22 -4.81
CA GLU A 29 -7.35 -5.63 -5.18
C GLU A 29 -7.55 -5.62 -6.69
N LYS A 30 -7.12 -4.54 -7.38
CA LYS A 30 -7.15 -4.48 -8.85
C LYS A 30 -6.30 -5.59 -9.48
N ALA A 31 -5.13 -5.87 -8.91
CA ALA A 31 -4.26 -6.94 -9.41
C ALA A 31 -4.87 -8.34 -9.21
N ARG A 32 -5.61 -8.56 -8.12
CA ARG A 32 -6.33 -9.82 -7.84
C ARG A 32 -7.45 -10.09 -8.86
N ALA A 33 -8.04 -9.05 -9.44
CA ALA A 33 -9.04 -9.18 -10.50
C ALA A 33 -8.42 -9.63 -11.84
N ILE A 34 -7.16 -9.28 -12.10
CA ILE A 34 -6.44 -9.62 -13.34
C ILE A 34 -5.84 -11.03 -13.25
N ASP A 35 -5.16 -11.34 -12.15
CA ASP A 35 -4.50 -12.63 -11.96
C ASP A 35 -4.75 -13.18 -10.54
N PRO A 36 -5.47 -14.31 -10.43
CA PRO A 36 -5.74 -14.96 -9.15
C PRO A 36 -4.46 -15.38 -8.41
N LYS A 37 -3.34 -15.62 -9.09
CA LYS A 37 -2.07 -16.03 -8.44
C LYS A 37 -1.54 -14.95 -7.49
N VAL A 38 -1.91 -13.70 -7.72
CA VAL A 38 -1.51 -12.54 -6.89
C VAL A 38 -2.24 -12.54 -5.56
N ARG A 39 -3.36 -13.26 -5.42
CA ARG A 39 -4.05 -13.44 -4.13
C ARG A 39 -3.16 -14.06 -3.06
N ARG A 40 -2.17 -14.86 -3.46
CA ARG A 40 -1.22 -15.52 -2.55
C ARG A 40 -0.11 -14.58 -2.08
N LEU A 41 0.08 -13.43 -2.73
CA LEU A 41 1.09 -12.45 -2.35
C LEU A 41 0.57 -11.60 -1.20
N SER A 42 1.43 -11.39 -0.20
CA SER A 42 1.13 -10.43 0.86
C SER A 42 1.22 -8.98 0.32
N PRO A 43 0.54 -8.01 0.96
CA PRO A 43 0.62 -6.61 0.55
C PRO A 43 2.07 -6.10 0.45
N ARG A 44 2.94 -6.51 1.40
CA ARG A 44 4.36 -6.16 1.41
C ARG A 44 5.12 -6.75 0.21
N GLN A 45 4.86 -8.00 -0.15
CA GLN A 45 5.48 -8.64 -1.31
C GLN A 45 5.02 -7.98 -2.61
N PHE A 46 3.72 -7.73 -2.76
CA PHE A 46 3.18 -7.02 -3.92
C PHE A 46 3.83 -5.64 -4.10
N HIS A 47 3.99 -4.90 -2.99
CA HIS A 47 4.68 -3.62 -3.00
C HIS A 47 6.11 -3.74 -3.55
N ALA A 48 6.88 -4.70 -3.04
CA ALA A 48 8.26 -4.95 -3.47
C ALA A 48 8.38 -5.38 -4.94
N THR A 49 7.48 -6.24 -5.41
CA THR A 49 7.56 -6.82 -6.77
C THR A 49 7.02 -5.88 -7.86
N TYR A 50 5.96 -5.11 -7.58
CA TYR A 50 5.25 -4.34 -8.60
C TYR A 50 5.31 -2.82 -8.37
N ARG A 51 4.92 -2.34 -7.18
CA ARG A 51 4.78 -0.91 -6.91
C ARG A 51 6.12 -0.18 -6.81
N LEU A 52 7.09 -0.71 -6.05
CA LEU A 52 8.42 -0.11 -5.89
C LEU A 52 9.13 0.10 -7.24
N PRO A 53 9.21 -0.90 -8.14
CA PRO A 53 9.76 -0.70 -9.47
C PRO A 53 9.01 0.34 -10.31
N ALA A 54 7.68 0.42 -10.20
CA ALA A 54 6.89 1.41 -10.93
C ALA A 54 7.17 2.83 -10.44
N LEU A 55 7.27 3.03 -9.12
CA LEU A 55 7.65 4.32 -8.52
C LEU A 55 9.06 4.74 -8.94
N ARG A 56 10.02 3.80 -8.95
CA ARG A 56 11.40 4.06 -9.40
C ARG A 56 11.49 4.41 -10.88
N ALA A 57 10.62 3.83 -11.71
CA ALA A 57 10.57 4.11 -13.14
C ALA A 57 9.92 5.47 -13.45
N GLY A 58 8.97 5.92 -12.62
CA GLY A 58 8.30 7.22 -12.78
C GLY A 58 9.01 8.39 -12.11
N ALA A 59 9.90 8.14 -11.14
CA ALA A 59 10.76 9.17 -10.60
C ALA A 59 11.65 9.70 -11.74
N PRO A 60 11.68 11.04 -11.99
CA PRO A 60 12.56 11.58 -13.00
C PRO A 60 13.97 11.14 -12.63
N LYS A 61 14.61 10.39 -13.52
CA LYS A 61 16.03 10.10 -13.42
C LYS A 61 16.71 11.46 -13.37
N LYS A 62 17.00 11.93 -12.16
CA LYS A 62 17.87 13.07 -11.92
C LYS A 62 19.14 12.67 -12.63
N ALA A 63 19.40 13.32 -13.76
CA ALA A 63 20.48 12.94 -14.66
C ALA A 63 21.75 12.91 -13.81
N GLU A 64 22.24 11.71 -13.50
CA GLU A 64 23.62 11.51 -13.11
C GLU A 64 24.41 11.90 -14.35
N SER A 65 24.78 13.18 -14.37
CA SER A 65 25.84 13.73 -15.18
C SER A 65 27.06 12.84 -14.99
N LYS A 66 27.27 11.99 -15.99
CA LYS A 66 28.56 11.41 -16.34
C LYS A 66 29.57 12.55 -16.44
N PRO A 67 30.78 12.37 -15.90
CA PRO A 67 31.89 12.35 -16.84
C PRO A 67 32.94 11.28 -16.54
N ALA A 68 33.54 10.81 -17.65
CA ALA A 68 34.90 10.29 -17.83
C ALA A 68 35.34 9.07 -16.98
N GLU A 69 35.64 7.89 -17.53
CA GLU A 69 36.72 7.59 -18.50
C GLU A 69 38.12 8.05 -18.07
N SER A 70 38.83 7.20 -17.31
CA SER A 70 40.29 7.02 -17.19
C SER A 70 40.60 6.46 -15.80
N ARG A 71 41.30 5.35 -15.55
CA ARG A 71 42.19 4.48 -16.32
C ARG A 71 42.29 3.14 -15.56
N ARG A 72 42.49 2.04 -16.32
CA ARG A 72 43.12 0.77 -15.90
C ARG A 72 44.52 1.03 -15.31
N PRO A 73 45.13 0.18 -14.46
CA PRO A 73 45.54 -1.20 -14.81
C PRO A 73 45.14 -2.25 -13.75
N GLU A 74 44.80 -3.49 -14.12
CA GLU A 74 45.71 -4.65 -14.08
C GLU A 74 46.51 -4.79 -12.77
N SER A 75 46.19 -5.81 -11.96
CA SER A 75 47.07 -6.95 -11.67
C SER A 75 46.58 -7.72 -10.41
N GLY A 76 46.57 -9.06 -10.49
CA GLY A 76 46.60 -9.93 -9.30
C GLY A 76 45.43 -10.89 -9.09
N ALA A 77 45.44 -12.02 -9.80
CA ALA A 77 45.06 -13.32 -9.21
C ALA A 77 46.17 -13.75 -8.21
N PRO A 78 45.91 -14.56 -7.16
CA PRO A 78 45.60 -16.01 -7.28
C PRO A 78 44.42 -16.44 -6.38
N ASP A 79 43.64 -17.46 -6.73
CA ASP A 79 43.90 -18.90 -6.55
C ASP A 79 43.86 -19.34 -5.06
N GLY A 80 43.00 -20.31 -4.76
CA GLY A 80 42.69 -20.75 -3.40
C GLY A 80 41.51 -21.74 -3.31
N THR A 81 41.76 -22.95 -3.80
CA THR A 81 41.32 -24.27 -3.26
C THR A 81 40.40 -24.26 -2.02
N ALA A 82 39.18 -24.77 -2.12
CA ALA A 82 38.77 -26.19 -1.95
C ALA A 82 38.76 -26.68 -0.48
N ASP A 83 37.56 -27.00 0.04
CA ASP A 83 37.24 -28.16 0.91
C ASP A 83 35.71 -28.13 1.20
N ALA A 84 34.87 -29.04 0.69
CA ALA A 84 34.58 -30.40 1.16
C ALA A 84 34.15 -30.48 2.65
N GLY A 85 32.96 -31.01 2.90
CA GLY A 85 32.42 -31.25 4.26
C GLY A 85 30.89 -31.16 4.29
N ALA A 86 30.17 -32.16 3.79
CA ALA A 86 29.80 -33.39 4.50
C ALA A 86 28.64 -33.22 5.52
N ALA A 87 27.64 -34.07 5.31
CA ALA A 87 26.76 -34.67 6.31
C ALA A 87 25.68 -33.80 7.00
N ALA A 88 24.42 -34.11 6.65
CA ALA A 88 23.28 -34.00 7.56
C ALA A 88 23.50 -34.83 8.84
N PRO A 89 22.86 -34.48 9.96
CA PRO A 89 21.66 -35.22 10.33
C PRO A 89 20.54 -34.39 10.95
N ARG A 90 19.31 -34.91 10.76
CA ARG A 90 18.08 -34.50 11.45
C ARG A 90 18.15 -34.88 12.94
N PRO A 91 17.46 -34.12 13.81
CA PRO A 91 16.45 -34.74 14.68
C PRO A 91 15.14 -33.93 14.66
N SER A 92 14.00 -34.55 14.33
CA SER A 92 13.08 -35.20 15.28
C SER A 92 12.52 -34.28 16.36
N ALA A 93 11.29 -33.83 16.09
CA ALA A 93 10.14 -33.67 16.98
C ALA A 93 10.36 -33.40 18.47
N ALA A 94 9.85 -32.25 18.92
CA ALA A 94 9.26 -32.09 20.24
C ALA A 94 7.99 -31.19 20.12
N PRO A 95 6.79 -31.69 20.41
CA PRO A 95 5.61 -30.87 20.61
C PRO A 95 5.54 -30.44 22.08
N ALA A 96 5.88 -29.19 22.36
CA ALA A 96 5.68 -28.61 23.70
C ALA A 96 4.61 -27.53 23.61
N SER A 97 3.48 -27.83 24.25
CA SER A 97 2.41 -26.92 24.61
C SER A 97 2.94 -25.61 25.19
N ALA A 98 2.48 -24.48 24.65
CA ALA A 98 2.37 -23.23 25.40
C ALA A 98 1.12 -22.48 24.94
N ALA A 99 0.23 -22.29 25.91
CA ALA A 99 -1.06 -21.62 25.82
C ALA A 99 -0.88 -20.07 25.70
N PRO A 100 -1.98 -19.31 25.54
CA PRO A 100 -2.01 -18.04 24.79
C PRO A 100 -1.49 -16.85 25.61
N ALA A 101 -0.50 -16.15 25.06
CA ALA A 101 -0.14 -14.83 25.53
C ALA A 101 -1.10 -13.79 24.95
N SER A 102 -2.04 -13.34 25.78
CA SER A 102 -2.72 -12.05 25.65
C SER A 102 -1.71 -10.94 25.38
N ALA A 103 -1.73 -10.38 24.18
CA ALA A 103 -0.98 -9.17 23.85
C ALA A 103 -1.85 -8.23 23.00
N ALA A 104 -2.66 -7.44 23.69
CA ALA A 104 -3.07 -6.10 23.26
C ALA A 104 -2.64 -5.12 24.38
N PRO A 105 -2.41 -3.81 24.13
CA PRO A 105 -2.62 -3.07 22.89
C PRO A 105 -1.38 -2.26 22.43
N ALA A 106 -1.09 -2.28 21.12
CA ALA A 106 -0.15 -1.34 20.51
C ALA A 106 -0.79 0.05 20.40
N SER A 107 -0.71 0.83 21.49
CA SER A 107 -1.13 2.24 21.57
C SER A 107 -0.11 3.23 20.95
N ALA A 108 0.80 2.76 20.09
CA ALA A 108 1.90 3.59 19.58
C ALA A 108 1.56 4.47 18.36
N SER A 109 0.40 4.27 17.72
CA SER A 109 0.03 5.01 16.49
C SER A 109 -0.74 6.31 16.74
N LYS A 110 -0.97 6.70 18.01
CA LYS A 110 -1.85 7.84 18.38
C LYS A 110 -1.16 9.20 18.40
N ALA A 111 0.17 9.26 18.26
CA ALA A 111 0.94 10.49 18.47
C ALA A 111 1.13 11.37 17.20
N LEU A 112 0.98 10.83 15.98
CA LEU A 112 1.15 11.60 14.74
C LEU A 112 -0.17 12.01 14.05
N ALA A 113 -1.32 11.62 14.58
CA ALA A 113 -2.64 11.79 13.95
C ALA A 113 -3.44 13.02 14.43
N ARG A 114 -2.80 13.99 15.10
CA ARG A 114 -3.49 15.00 15.92
C ARG A 114 -3.61 16.45 15.43
N PRO A 115 -3.37 16.83 14.16
CA PRO A 115 -3.82 18.15 13.71
C PRO A 115 -5.30 18.17 13.29
N HIS A 116 -5.92 17.01 12.98
CA HIS A 116 -7.28 16.97 12.39
C HIS A 116 -8.29 16.06 13.10
N ALA A 117 -8.11 15.81 14.40
CA ALA A 117 -9.01 14.95 15.16
C ALA A 117 -10.46 15.49 15.23
N PRO A 118 -10.71 16.77 15.56
CA PRO A 118 -12.08 17.28 15.65
C PRO A 118 -12.75 17.39 14.27
N GLU A 119 -12.02 17.74 13.22
CA GLU A 119 -12.54 17.83 11.85
C GLU A 119 -12.98 16.46 11.33
N ARG A 120 -12.20 15.39 11.63
CA ARG A 120 -12.57 14.02 11.28
C ARG A 120 -13.82 13.55 12.01
N GLU A 121 -14.01 13.97 13.26
CA GLU A 121 -15.21 13.65 14.04
C GLU A 121 -16.44 14.35 13.47
N ALA A 122 -16.31 15.64 13.12
CA ALA A 122 -17.38 16.40 12.47
C ALA A 122 -17.78 15.80 11.10
N VAL A 123 -16.81 15.47 10.24
CA VAL A 123 -17.08 14.79 8.96
C VAL A 123 -17.76 13.45 9.19
N ARG A 124 -17.31 12.66 10.17
CA ARG A 124 -17.92 11.38 10.51
C ARG A 124 -19.38 11.55 10.94
N ALA A 125 -19.69 12.55 11.76
CA ALA A 125 -21.06 12.82 12.19
C ALA A 125 -21.97 13.15 11.00
N ILE A 126 -21.51 14.00 10.08
CA ILE A 126 -22.27 14.35 8.85
C ILE A 126 -22.54 13.10 8.01
N LEU A 127 -21.52 12.26 7.77
CA LEU A 127 -21.68 11.03 7.00
C LEU A 127 -22.63 10.03 7.66
N GLN A 128 -22.61 9.93 8.99
CA GLN A 128 -23.54 9.06 9.72
C GLN A 128 -24.99 9.54 9.61
N THR A 129 -25.22 10.86 9.63
CA THR A 129 -26.55 11.45 9.40
C THR A 129 -27.05 11.12 7.99
N VAL A 130 -26.21 11.32 6.95
CA VAL A 130 -26.55 10.96 5.56
C VAL A 130 -26.89 9.47 5.46
N ALA A 131 -26.07 8.60 6.05
CA ALA A 131 -26.32 7.16 6.00
C ALA A 131 -27.65 6.78 6.67
N ARG A 132 -28.00 7.42 7.78
CA ARG A 132 -29.28 7.19 8.46
C ARG A 132 -30.47 7.65 7.62
N GLU A 133 -30.37 8.82 6.99
CA GLU A 133 -31.42 9.34 6.11
C GLU A 133 -31.58 8.48 4.85
N ALA A 134 -30.47 8.02 4.27
CA ALA A 134 -30.46 7.11 3.12
C ALA A 134 -31.16 5.78 3.43
N LEU A 135 -30.99 5.25 4.65
CA LEU A 135 -31.67 4.04 5.09
C LEU A 135 -33.17 4.25 5.36
N GLY A 136 -33.57 5.47 5.73
CA GLY A 136 -34.97 5.83 5.95
C GLY A 136 -35.71 6.27 4.69
N THR A 137 -35.03 6.36 3.55
CA THR A 137 -35.64 6.83 2.30
C THR A 137 -36.24 5.66 1.53
N GLU A 138 -37.55 5.48 1.65
CA GLU A 138 -38.29 4.47 0.86
C GLU A 138 -38.75 5.03 -0.50
N ASP A 139 -38.92 6.35 -0.58
CA ASP A 139 -39.43 7.05 -1.74
C ASP A 139 -38.32 7.69 -2.60
N ARG A 140 -38.51 7.63 -3.93
CA ARG A 140 -37.56 8.15 -4.91
C ARG A 140 -37.44 9.67 -4.85
N ALA A 141 -38.53 10.41 -4.61
CA ALA A 141 -38.46 11.87 -4.51
C ALA A 141 -37.72 12.30 -3.24
N SER A 142 -37.90 11.56 -2.15
CA SER A 142 -37.17 11.76 -0.90
C SER A 142 -35.67 11.49 -1.06
N PHE A 143 -35.29 10.48 -1.86
CA PHE A 143 -33.89 10.23 -2.20
C PHE A 143 -33.26 11.35 -3.05
N VAL A 144 -34.00 11.90 -4.02
CA VAL A 144 -33.50 13.04 -4.83
C VAL A 144 -33.27 14.27 -3.94
N ARG A 145 -34.18 14.57 -3.00
CA ARG A 145 -33.98 15.66 -2.02
C ARG A 145 -32.76 15.43 -1.14
N LEU A 146 -32.49 14.18 -0.76
CA LEU A 146 -31.29 13.82 -0.03
C LEU A 146 -30.03 14.15 -0.85
N LEU A 147 -30.02 13.84 -2.16
CA LEU A 147 -28.90 14.17 -3.05
C LEU A 147 -28.69 15.69 -3.17
N ASP A 148 -29.76 16.47 -3.30
CA ASP A 148 -29.65 17.94 -3.34
C ASP A 148 -29.05 18.49 -2.03
N SER A 149 -29.40 17.91 -0.88
CA SER A 149 -28.84 18.29 0.41
C SER A 149 -27.36 17.92 0.60
N LEU A 150 -26.79 17.04 -0.25
CA LEU A 150 -25.38 16.67 -0.16
C LEU A 150 -24.46 17.84 -0.51
N ASP A 151 -24.87 18.73 -1.41
CA ASP A 151 -24.05 19.86 -1.82
C ASP A 151 -23.85 20.86 -0.66
N GLU A 152 -24.92 21.17 0.09
CA GLU A 152 -24.85 21.98 1.31
C GLU A 152 -23.97 21.32 2.40
N ARG A 153 -24.05 19.99 2.53
CA ARG A 153 -23.21 19.23 3.47
C ARG A 153 -21.75 19.21 3.03
N ALA A 154 -21.48 19.14 1.72
CA ALA A 154 -20.14 19.24 1.16
C ALA A 154 -19.53 20.63 1.42
N ALA A 155 -20.32 21.71 1.23
CA ALA A 155 -19.92 23.06 1.59
C ALA A 155 -19.58 23.18 3.09
N THR A 156 -20.38 22.56 3.96
CA THR A 156 -20.11 22.49 5.42
C THR A 156 -18.77 21.79 5.71
N ILE A 157 -18.49 20.66 5.04
CA ILE A 157 -17.22 19.94 5.19
C ILE A 157 -16.04 20.80 4.73
N LEU A 158 -16.16 21.48 3.58
CA LEU A 158 -15.12 22.36 3.05
C LEU A 158 -14.85 23.56 3.98
N SER A 159 -15.90 24.10 4.61
CA SER A 159 -15.77 25.14 5.64
C SER A 159 -15.01 24.66 6.87
N ILE A 160 -15.20 23.42 7.32
CA ILE A 160 -14.45 22.84 8.46
C ILE A 160 -12.93 22.81 8.16
N PHE A 161 -12.53 22.63 6.91
CA PHE A 161 -11.12 22.63 6.49
C PHE A 161 -10.58 24.01 6.10
N GLY A 162 -11.36 25.09 6.27
CA GLY A 162 -10.95 26.45 5.89
C GLY A 162 -10.72 26.63 4.39
N ARG A 163 -11.33 25.77 3.55
CA ARG A 163 -11.30 25.87 2.09
C ARG A 163 -12.65 26.40 1.59
N THR A 164 -12.89 27.69 1.73
CA THR A 164 -14.05 28.39 1.15
C THR A 164 -13.57 29.45 0.18
#